data_AF-A0A3C0NZI9-F1
#
_entry.id   AF-A0A3C0NZI9-F1
#
_cell.length_a   1.000
_cell.length_b   1.000
_cell.length_c   1.000
_cell.angle_alpha   90.00
_cell.angle_beta   90.00
_cell.angle_gamma   90.00
#
_symmetry.space_group_name_H-M   'P 1'
#
loop_
_entity.id
_entity.type
_entity.pdbx_description
1 polymer ?
#
loop_
_entity_poly.entity_id
_entity_poly.type
_entity_poly.pdbx_seq_one_letter_code
_entity_poly.pdbx_strand_id
1 'polypeptide(L)'
;RDIVVALLIAFGSATTAFYWTKWLGKIISPTHNVIHSEIKDITKPGENLSLTVHAVLMIALCIVFPFLSDTLVKGIVLDTYGSYAPVIPTMVLYSLVGIVVVVFLIPLIAWRIGKERKHNVKLAYMNGINTGTNTGFIDSFGNEKQLWMSNYYFENVCGEEKIMVPSQMVAIVAVIVMICMAIGGAL
;
A
#
# COMPACT_ATOMS: atom_id res chain seq x y z
N ARG A 1 -26.60 -5.94 13.75
CA ARG A 1 -26.47 -5.24 12.45
C ARG A 1 -25.10 -4.58 12.34
N ASP A 2 -24.63 -3.92 13.40
CA ASP A 2 -23.41 -3.09 13.36
C ASP A 2 -22.11 -3.91 13.24
N ILE A 3 -22.08 -5.15 13.74
CA ILE A 3 -20.93 -6.05 13.63
C ILE A 3 -20.63 -6.40 12.16
N VAL A 4 -21.65 -6.63 11.35
CA VAL A 4 -21.47 -6.99 9.93
C VAL A 4 -20.91 -5.80 9.15
N VAL A 5 -21.40 -4.59 9.41
CA VAL A 5 -20.89 -3.36 8.78
C VAL A 5 -19.45 -3.09 9.21
N ALA A 6 -19.14 -3.23 10.51
CA ALA A 6 -17.77 -3.08 11.02
C ALA A 6 -16.82 -4.11 10.38
N LEU A 7 -17.25 -5.37 10.23
CA LEU A 7 -16.46 -6.42 9.56
C LEU A 7 -16.22 -6.09 8.08
N LEU A 8 -17.23 -5.61 7.36
CA LEU A 8 -17.07 -5.21 5.95
C LEU A 8 -16.10 -4.04 5.80
N ILE A 9 -16.18 -3.03 6.68
CA ILE A 9 -15.25 -1.89 6.69
C ILE A 9 -13.83 -2.34 7.03
N ALA A 10 -13.66 -3.18 8.05
CA ALA A 10 -12.36 -3.71 8.44
C ALA A 10 -11.75 -4.58 7.33
N PHE A 11 -12.55 -5.44 6.70
CA PHE A 11 -12.13 -6.30 5.58
C PHE A 11 -11.71 -5.46 4.36
N GLY A 12 -12.50 -4.45 3.99
CA GLY A 12 -12.16 -3.54 2.88
C GLY A 12 -10.87 -2.74 3.14
N SER A 13 -10.67 -2.31 4.39
CA SER A 13 -9.44 -1.62 4.80
C SER A 13 -8.22 -2.54 4.71
N ALA A 14 -8.34 -3.79 5.19
CA ALA A 14 -7.27 -4.78 5.19
C ALA A 14 -6.86 -5.21 3.77
N THR A 15 -7.83 -5.44 2.88
CA THR A 15 -7.56 -5.86 1.49
C THR A 15 -6.87 -4.76 0.68
N THR A 16 -7.32 -3.50 0.82
CA THR A 16 -6.65 -2.33 0.22
C THR A 16 -5.21 -2.22 0.70
N ALA A 17 -4.97 -2.31 2.03
CA ALA A 17 -3.63 -2.27 2.59
C ALA A 17 -2.74 -3.41 2.06
N PHE A 18 -3.25 -4.65 2.05
CA PHE A 18 -2.51 -5.82 1.56
C PHE A 18 -2.08 -5.67 0.10
N TYR A 19 -2.99 -5.20 -0.76
CA TYR A 19 -2.69 -4.95 -2.16
C TYR A 19 -1.57 -3.92 -2.34
N TRP A 20 -1.71 -2.75 -1.72
CA TRP A 20 -0.73 -1.67 -1.86
C TRP A 20 0.62 -2.01 -1.23
N THR A 21 0.64 -2.69 -0.09
CA THR A 21 1.90 -3.17 0.53
C THR A 21 2.60 -4.18 -0.35
N LYS A 22 1.87 -5.14 -0.96
CA LYS A 22 2.45 -6.10 -1.90
C LYS A 22 3.03 -5.39 -3.13
N TRP A 23 2.31 -4.42 -3.68
CA TRP A 23 2.76 -3.64 -4.82
C TRP A 23 4.01 -2.81 -4.50
N LEU A 24 4.02 -2.10 -3.38
CA LEU A 24 5.17 -1.33 -2.90
C LEU A 24 6.38 -2.23 -2.62
N GLY A 25 6.17 -3.41 -2.04
CA GLY A 25 7.22 -4.41 -1.84
C GLY A 25 7.84 -4.90 -3.15
N LYS A 26 7.04 -5.08 -4.21
CA LYS A 26 7.55 -5.44 -5.54
C LYS A 26 8.41 -4.33 -6.16
N ILE A 27 8.11 -3.06 -5.90
CA ILE A 27 8.88 -1.92 -6.42
C ILE A 27 10.20 -1.75 -5.67
N ILE A 28 10.18 -1.93 -4.35
CA ILE A 28 11.39 -1.78 -3.51
C ILE A 28 12.32 -2.99 -3.64
N SER A 29 11.77 -4.18 -3.87
CA SER A 29 12.56 -5.40 -4.01
C SER A 29 13.53 -5.28 -5.20
N PRO A 30 14.84 -5.52 -5.00
CA PRO A 30 15.79 -5.61 -6.10
C PRO A 30 15.34 -6.70 -7.07
N THR A 31 15.18 -6.38 -8.34
CA THR A 31 14.88 -7.37 -9.38
C THR A 31 16.12 -8.23 -9.62
N HIS A 32 15.98 -9.55 -9.69
CA HIS A 32 17.09 -10.50 -9.80
C HIS A 32 18.00 -10.24 -11.04
N ASN A 33 17.44 -9.64 -12.10
CA ASN A 33 18.16 -9.29 -13.33
C ASN A 33 18.92 -7.95 -13.25
N VAL A 34 18.69 -7.14 -12.21
CA VAL A 34 19.18 -5.74 -12.10
C VAL A 34 20.31 -5.60 -11.08
N ILE A 35 20.71 -6.69 -10.42
CA ILE A 35 21.85 -6.69 -9.48
C ILE A 35 23.16 -6.22 -10.17
N HIS A 36 23.22 -6.26 -11.50
CA HIS A 36 24.44 -5.99 -12.27
C HIS A 36 24.38 -4.75 -13.19
N SER A 37 23.27 -4.02 -13.27
CA SER A 37 23.20 -2.79 -14.08
C SER A 37 22.64 -1.62 -13.27
N GLU A 38 23.43 -0.57 -13.14
CA GLU A 38 22.95 0.72 -12.64
C GLU A 38 21.90 1.25 -13.62
N ILE A 39 20.62 1.02 -13.32
CA ILE A 39 19.54 1.66 -14.08
C ILE A 39 19.59 3.15 -13.74
N LYS A 40 19.91 3.95 -14.75
CA LYS A 40 19.89 5.41 -14.64
C LYS A 40 18.46 5.87 -14.39
N ASP A 41 18.27 6.65 -13.33
CA ASP A 41 17.01 7.35 -13.08
C ASP A 41 16.71 8.32 -14.24
N ILE A 42 15.55 8.13 -14.88
CA ILE A 42 15.07 8.94 -15.99
C ILE A 42 14.00 9.95 -15.56
N THR A 43 13.67 10.00 -14.27
CA THR A 43 12.60 10.85 -13.73
C THR A 43 12.92 12.32 -13.97
N LYS A 44 11.99 13.04 -14.61
CA LYS A 44 12.20 14.46 -14.88
C LYS A 44 12.12 15.27 -13.58
N PRO A 45 12.86 16.39 -13.47
CA PRO A 45 12.81 17.22 -12.26
C PRO A 45 11.40 17.77 -11.98
N GLY A 46 10.59 18.04 -13.02
CA GLY A 46 9.20 18.47 -12.85
C GLY A 46 8.28 17.38 -12.29
N GLU A 47 8.50 16.12 -12.67
CA GLU A 47 7.74 14.97 -12.13
C GLU A 47 8.10 14.74 -10.67
N ASN A 48 9.39 14.81 -10.34
CA ASN A 48 9.87 14.69 -8.97
C ASN A 48 9.34 15.82 -8.08
N LEU A 49 9.29 17.07 -8.58
CA LEU A 49 8.69 18.19 -7.85
C LEU A 49 7.20 17.94 -7.58
N SER A 50 6.45 17.51 -8.59
CA SER A 50 5.01 17.22 -8.45
C SER A 50 4.76 16.13 -7.41
N LEU A 51 5.52 15.02 -7.48
CA LEU A 51 5.43 13.92 -6.51
C LEU A 51 5.77 14.38 -5.09
N THR A 52 6.84 15.16 -4.95
CA THR A 52 7.28 15.68 -3.65
C THR A 52 6.23 16.61 -3.03
N VAL A 53 5.68 17.53 -3.82
CA VAL A 53 4.64 18.46 -3.36
C VAL A 53 3.39 17.70 -2.92
N HIS A 54 2.91 16.73 -3.72
CA HIS A 54 1.76 15.91 -3.33
C HIS A 54 2.00 15.12 -2.04
N ALA A 55 3.19 14.52 -1.89
CA ALA A 55 3.54 13.78 -0.68
C ALA A 55 3.54 14.69 0.56
N VAL A 56 4.15 15.88 0.47
CA VAL A 56 4.19 16.85 1.58
C VAL A 56 2.79 17.36 1.92
N LEU A 57 1.98 17.72 0.91
CA LEU A 57 0.61 18.18 1.13
C LEU A 57 -0.26 17.10 1.78
N MET A 58 -0.10 15.84 1.38
CA MET A 58 -0.85 14.73 1.98
C MET A 58 -0.52 14.55 3.46
N ILE A 59 0.76 14.57 3.82
CA ILE A 59 1.21 14.47 5.21
C ILE A 59 0.71 15.68 6.02
N ALA A 60 0.84 16.89 5.48
CA ALA A 60 0.36 18.10 6.12
C ALA A 60 -1.14 18.04 6.38
N LEU A 61 -1.92 17.58 5.40
CA LEU A 61 -3.37 17.43 5.53
C LEU A 61 -3.73 16.42 6.63
N CYS A 62 -3.05 15.28 6.72
CA CYS A 62 -3.27 14.31 7.80
C CYS A 62 -2.98 14.91 9.19
N ILE A 63 -1.94 15.73 9.32
CA ILE A 63 -1.58 16.39 10.60
C ILE A 63 -2.61 17.46 10.97
N VAL A 64 -3.07 18.24 9.99
CA VAL A 64 -4.03 19.34 10.18
C VAL A 64 -5.48 18.84 10.30
N PHE A 65 -5.75 17.58 9.91
CA PHE A 65 -7.08 16.98 9.90
C PHE A 65 -7.85 17.06 11.24
N PRO A 66 -7.27 16.82 12.43
CA PRO A 66 -8.00 16.94 13.69
C PRO A 66 -8.57 18.36 13.91
N PHE A 67 -7.81 19.38 13.51
CA PHE A 67 -8.23 20.77 13.60
C PHE A 67 -9.33 21.12 12.57
N LEU A 68 -9.19 20.66 11.33
CA LEU A 68 -10.22 20.83 10.31
C LEU A 68 -11.51 20.09 10.67
N SER A 69 -11.39 18.92 11.30
CA SER A 69 -12.53 18.16 11.78
C SER A 69 -13.31 18.92 12.85
N ASP A 70 -12.62 19.56 13.80
CA ASP A 70 -13.26 20.33 14.86
C ASP A 70 -13.95 21.61 14.38
N THR A 71 -13.34 22.31 13.43
CA THR A 71 -13.80 23.62 12.97
C THR A 71 -14.79 23.53 11.80
N LEU A 72 -14.38 22.87 10.71
CA LEU A 72 -15.17 22.81 9.48
C LEU A 72 -16.20 21.68 9.52
N VAL A 73 -15.77 20.46 9.85
CA VAL A 73 -16.65 19.29 9.74
C VAL A 73 -17.79 19.37 10.77
N LYS A 74 -17.49 19.73 12.02
CA LYS A 74 -18.55 19.95 13.03
C LYS A 74 -19.53 21.04 12.60
N GLY A 75 -19.04 22.15 12.06
CA GLY A 75 -19.88 23.25 11.58
C GLY A 75 -20.83 22.80 10.46
N ILE A 76 -20.31 22.12 9.44
CA ILE A 76 -21.10 21.63 8.30
C ILE A 76 -22.16 20.61 8.77
N VAL A 77 -21.79 19.69 9.66
CA VAL A 77 -22.72 18.68 10.18
C VAL A 77 -23.82 19.31 11.02
N LEU A 78 -23.49 20.30 11.85
CA LEU A 78 -24.47 21.01 12.67
C LEU A 78 -25.45 21.82 11.81
N ASP A 79 -24.95 22.49 10.76
CA ASP A 79 -25.78 23.25 9.81
C ASP A 79 -26.73 22.33 9.01
N THR A 80 -26.22 21.17 8.56
CA THR A 80 -26.99 20.24 7.71
C THR A 80 -28.00 19.41 8.51
N TYR A 81 -27.63 18.94 9.71
CA TYR A 81 -28.41 17.96 10.47
C TYR A 81 -28.99 18.49 11.80
N GLY A 82 -28.71 19.75 12.16
CA GLY A 82 -29.22 20.41 13.38
C GLY A 82 -28.69 19.85 14.71
N SER A 83 -27.96 18.73 14.68
CA SER A 83 -27.37 18.10 15.85
C SER A 83 -26.04 17.46 15.49
N TYR A 84 -25.11 17.51 16.45
CA TYR A 84 -23.80 16.88 16.32
C TYR A 84 -23.67 15.78 17.37
N ALA A 85 -23.49 14.55 16.90
CA ALA A 85 -23.09 13.41 17.73
C ALA A 85 -21.65 13.02 17.35
N PRO A 86 -20.69 13.06 18.29
CA PRO A 86 -19.31 12.66 18.00
C PRO A 86 -19.22 11.16 17.74
N VAL A 87 -19.14 10.76 16.46
CA VAL A 87 -18.97 9.35 16.04
C VAL A 87 -17.54 8.86 16.30
N ILE A 88 -16.56 9.76 16.21
CA ILE A 88 -15.14 9.47 16.44
C ILE A 88 -14.64 10.35 17.58
N PRO A 89 -14.11 9.77 18.68
CA PRO A 89 -13.53 10.55 19.76
C PRO A 89 -12.33 11.37 19.28
N THR A 90 -12.19 12.61 19.76
CA THR A 90 -11.07 13.49 19.40
C THR A 90 -9.70 12.87 19.70
N MET A 91 -9.60 12.06 20.76
CA MET A 91 -8.38 11.31 21.08
C MET A 91 -7.96 10.36 19.94
N VAL A 92 -8.92 9.74 19.25
CA VAL A 92 -8.64 8.84 18.12
C VAL A 92 -8.09 9.64 16.94
N LEU A 93 -8.61 10.84 16.67
CA LEU A 93 -8.08 11.74 15.63
C LEU A 93 -6.62 12.13 15.89
N TYR A 94 -6.28 12.47 17.14
CA TYR A 94 -4.87 12.75 17.51
C TYR A 94 -3.99 11.50 17.46
N SER A 95 -4.51 10.32 17.81
CA SER A 95 -3.77 9.07 17.70
C SER A 95 -3.41 8.72 16.25
N LEU A 96 -4.28 9.06 15.28
CA LEU A 96 -4.01 8.90 13.86
C LEU A 96 -2.81 9.74 13.42
N VAL A 97 -2.72 10.99 13.87
CA VAL A 97 -1.55 11.85 13.61
C VAL A 97 -0.27 11.22 14.19
N GLY A 98 -0.34 10.70 15.42
CA GLY A 98 0.78 10.00 16.05
C GLY A 98 1.26 8.79 15.24
N ILE A 99 0.34 7.94 14.77
CA ILE A 99 0.68 6.77 13.94
C ILE A 99 1.33 7.21 12.62
N VAL A 100 0.78 8.22 11.94
CA VAL A 100 1.34 8.75 10.68
C VAL A 100 2.78 9.22 10.90
N VAL A 101 3.03 10.00 11.96
CA VAL A 101 4.39 10.46 12.30
C VAL A 101 5.33 9.28 12.50
N VAL A 102 4.96 8.29 13.32
CA VAL A 102 5.81 7.12 13.59
C VAL A 102 6.12 6.31 12.32
N VAL A 103 5.11 6.09 11.48
CA VAL A 103 5.24 5.33 10.23
C VAL A 103 6.26 5.97 9.27
N PHE A 104 6.33 7.29 9.20
CA PHE A 104 7.34 7.98 8.37
C PHE A 104 8.70 8.14 9.06
N LEU A 105 8.70 8.26 10.39
CA LEU A 105 9.91 8.49 11.18
C LEU A 105 10.80 7.23 11.22
N ILE A 106 10.20 6.03 11.28
CA ILE A 106 10.95 4.76 11.29
C ILE A 106 11.81 4.58 10.02
N PRO A 107 11.27 4.63 8.78
CA PRO A 107 12.07 4.55 7.56
C PRO A 107 13.10 5.67 7.44
N LEU A 108 12.79 6.88 7.90
CA LEU A 108 13.73 8.01 7.86
C LEU A 108 14.96 7.76 8.75
N ILE A 109 14.75 7.27 9.97
CA ILE A 109 15.83 6.83 10.86
C ILE A 109 16.61 5.68 10.22
N ALA A 110 15.90 4.66 9.73
CA ALA A 110 16.52 3.49 9.11
C ALA A 110 17.40 3.87 7.90
N TRP A 111 16.92 4.79 7.05
CA TRP A 111 17.68 5.34 5.93
C TRP A 111 18.92 6.09 6.40
N ARG A 112 18.79 6.94 7.43
CA ARG A 112 19.92 7.71 7.97
C ARG A 112 21.00 6.81 8.57
N ILE A 113 20.63 5.77 9.30
CA ILE A 113 21.56 4.80 9.89
C ILE A 113 22.15 3.87 8.80
N GLY A 114 21.33 3.47 7.83
CA GLY A 114 21.69 2.54 6.76
C GLY A 114 22.66 3.13 5.74
N LYS A 115 22.59 4.45 5.49
CA LYS A 115 23.43 5.15 4.52
C LYS A 115 24.94 4.97 4.76
N GLU A 116 25.36 4.84 6.02
CA GLU A 116 26.78 4.70 6.38
C GLU A 116 27.24 3.24 6.52
N ARG A 117 26.31 2.27 6.43
CA ARG A 117 26.62 0.85 6.60
C ARG A 117 27.09 0.24 5.30
N LYS A 118 28.39 -0.10 5.22
CA LYS A 118 28.93 -0.98 4.18
C LYS A 118 28.24 -2.35 4.27
N HIS A 119 27.37 -2.66 3.32
CA HIS A 119 26.72 -3.96 3.24
C HIS A 119 27.73 -5.00 2.74
N ASN A 120 28.08 -5.96 3.61
CA ASN A 120 28.73 -7.18 3.16
C ASN A 120 27.63 -8.14 2.68
N VAL A 121 27.43 -8.20 1.37
CA VAL A 121 26.46 -9.10 0.75
C VAL A 121 27.00 -10.52 0.92
N LYS A 122 26.56 -11.21 1.98
CA LYS A 122 26.86 -12.63 2.15
C LYS A 122 26.15 -13.43 1.07
N LEU A 123 26.80 -14.50 0.61
CA LEU A 123 26.20 -15.45 -0.32
C LEU A 123 24.98 -16.10 0.36
N ALA A 124 23.84 -16.05 -0.33
CA ALA A 124 22.62 -16.71 0.10
C ALA A 124 22.82 -18.22 0.01
N TYR A 125 22.44 -18.93 1.07
CA TYR A 125 22.48 -20.39 1.09
C TYR A 125 21.33 -20.95 0.27
N MET A 126 21.66 -21.63 -0.83
CA MET A 126 20.68 -22.14 -1.81
C MET A 126 20.45 -23.66 -1.68
N ASN A 127 20.76 -24.25 -0.53
CA ASN A 127 20.76 -25.72 -0.33
C ASN A 127 21.63 -26.47 -1.36
N GLY A 128 22.77 -25.89 -1.75
CA GLY A 128 23.71 -26.45 -2.72
C GLY A 128 24.96 -25.57 -2.86
N ILE A 129 25.83 -25.90 -3.81
CA ILE A 129 26.99 -25.06 -4.15
C ILE A 129 26.47 -23.85 -4.92
N ASN A 130 26.62 -22.66 -4.34
CA ASN A 130 26.28 -21.40 -4.99
C ASN A 130 27.31 -21.11 -6.10
N THR A 131 26.88 -20.56 -7.24
CA THR A 131 27.75 -20.20 -8.38
C THR A 131 28.67 -19.01 -8.10
N GLY A 132 28.74 -18.51 -6.86
CA GLY A 132 29.44 -17.28 -6.49
C GLY A 132 28.60 -16.02 -6.72
N THR A 133 27.40 -16.16 -7.26
CA THR A 133 26.39 -15.11 -7.45
C THR A 133 25.10 -15.53 -6.75
N ASN A 134 24.40 -14.59 -6.10
CA ASN A 134 23.10 -14.87 -5.44
C ASN A 134 21.94 -15.13 -6.42
N THR A 135 22.24 -15.63 -7.62
CA THR A 135 21.32 -15.84 -8.73
C THR A 135 21.17 -17.31 -9.10
N GLY A 136 22.10 -18.20 -8.72
CA GLY A 136 22.04 -19.61 -9.12
C GLY A 136 22.79 -20.58 -8.22
N PHE A 137 22.47 -21.87 -8.38
CA PHE A 137 23.11 -22.99 -7.69
C PHE A 137 23.50 -24.08 -8.69
N ILE A 138 24.48 -24.89 -8.31
CA ILE A 138 24.91 -26.04 -9.09
C ILE A 138 24.02 -27.24 -8.75
N ASP A 139 23.39 -27.81 -9.78
CA ASP A 139 22.59 -29.03 -9.68
C ASP A 139 23.47 -30.27 -9.44
N SER A 140 22.88 -31.39 -9.05
CA SER A 140 23.57 -32.67 -8.78
C SER A 140 24.36 -33.19 -10.00
N PHE A 141 23.99 -32.76 -11.21
CA PHE A 141 24.70 -33.08 -12.46
C PHE A 141 25.83 -32.10 -12.82
N GLY A 142 26.14 -31.13 -11.96
CA GLY A 142 27.19 -30.14 -12.19
C GLY A 142 26.79 -28.97 -13.10
N ASN A 143 25.51 -28.88 -13.50
CA ASN A 143 25.01 -27.80 -14.34
C ASN A 143 24.53 -26.61 -13.49
N GLU A 144 24.75 -25.39 -13.97
CA GLU A 144 24.23 -24.18 -13.33
C GLU A 144 22.71 -24.05 -13.54
N LYS A 145 21.97 -23.83 -12.45
CA LYS A 145 20.54 -23.55 -12.46
C LYS A 145 20.28 -22.19 -11.80
N GLN A 146 19.54 -21.34 -12.50
CA GLN A 146 19.12 -20.03 -11.99
C GLN A 146 17.96 -20.19 -11.00
N LEU A 147 18.04 -19.47 -9.88
CA LEU A 147 17.02 -19.48 -8.84
C LEU A 147 15.94 -18.44 -9.17
N TRP A 148 14.71 -18.91 -9.34
CA TRP A 148 13.54 -18.07 -9.61
C TRP A 148 12.53 -18.21 -8.48
N MET A 149 12.23 -17.11 -7.79
CA MET A 149 11.03 -17.02 -6.95
C MET A 149 9.82 -16.75 -7.84
N SER A 150 9.05 -17.80 -8.13
CA SER A 150 7.73 -17.67 -8.75
C SER A 150 6.65 -17.70 -7.66
N ASN A 151 5.63 -16.85 -7.79
CA ASN A 151 4.45 -16.98 -6.97
C ASN A 151 3.62 -18.15 -7.51
N TYR A 152 3.19 -19.05 -6.62
CA TYR A 152 2.27 -20.11 -7.00
C TYR A 152 0.87 -19.53 -7.20
N TYR A 153 0.51 -19.26 -8.45
CA TYR A 153 -0.84 -18.81 -8.79
C TYR A 153 -1.72 -20.04 -9.04
N PHE A 154 -2.87 -20.10 -8.35
CA PHE A 154 -3.89 -21.13 -8.58
C PHE A 154 -4.68 -20.84 -9.87
N GLU A 155 -4.00 -20.75 -11.01
CA GLU A 155 -4.59 -20.36 -12.30
C GLU A 155 -5.79 -21.24 -12.69
N ASN A 156 -5.71 -22.53 -12.37
CA ASN A 156 -6.77 -23.49 -12.69
C ASN A 156 -8.05 -23.29 -11.85
N VAL A 157 -7.93 -22.87 -10.59
CA VAL A 157 -9.05 -22.76 -9.64
C VAL A 157 -9.55 -21.32 -9.51
N CYS A 158 -8.63 -20.37 -9.33
CA CYS A 158 -8.89 -18.94 -9.11
C CYS A 158 -8.03 -18.08 -10.06
N GLY A 159 -8.03 -18.42 -11.35
CA GLY A 159 -7.35 -17.62 -12.37
C GLY A 159 -7.92 -16.22 -12.46
N GLU A 160 -7.03 -15.24 -12.68
CA GLU A 160 -7.39 -13.82 -12.79
C GLU A 160 -8.49 -13.59 -13.83
N GLU A 161 -8.36 -14.20 -15.01
CA GLU A 161 -9.35 -14.09 -16.09
C GLU A 161 -10.74 -14.58 -15.69
N LYS A 162 -10.81 -15.67 -14.90
CA LYS A 162 -12.09 -16.26 -14.46
C LYS A 162 -12.79 -15.43 -13.38
N ILE A 163 -12.03 -14.74 -12.52
CA ILE A 163 -12.57 -13.95 -11.40
C ILE A 163 -12.77 -12.48 -11.77
N MET A 164 -12.01 -11.97 -12.74
CA MET A 164 -12.03 -10.56 -13.12
C MET A 164 -13.41 -10.14 -13.68
N VAL A 165 -13.97 -10.90 -14.61
CA VAL A 165 -15.28 -10.59 -15.21
C VAL A 165 -16.43 -10.57 -14.17
N PRO A 166 -16.63 -11.62 -13.34
CA PRO A 166 -17.72 -11.58 -12.35
C PRO A 166 -17.50 -10.51 -11.27
N SER A 167 -16.26 -10.26 -10.85
CA SER A 167 -15.98 -9.20 -9.85
C SER A 167 -16.26 -7.80 -10.40
N GLN A 168 -15.90 -7.52 -11.66
CA GLN A 168 -16.22 -6.27 -12.33
C GLN A 168 -17.74 -6.07 -12.48
N MET A 169 -18.47 -7.12 -12.87
CA MET A 169 -19.94 -7.04 -12.96
C MET A 169 -20.57 -6.71 -11.62
N VAL A 170 -20.16 -7.39 -10.54
CA VAL A 170 -20.67 -7.12 -9.18
C VAL A 170 -20.34 -5.68 -8.76
N ALA A 171 -19.13 -5.21 -9.04
CA ALA A 171 -18.72 -3.84 -8.72
C ALA A 171 -19.55 -2.80 -9.50
N ILE A 172 -19.78 -3.02 -10.80
CA ILE A 172 -20.61 -2.14 -11.64
C ILE A 172 -22.03 -2.06 -11.08
N VAL A 173 -22.65 -3.21 -10.77
CA VAL A 173 -24.01 -3.26 -10.21
C VAL A 173 -24.05 -2.51 -8.86
N ALA A 174 -23.08 -2.75 -7.98
CA ALA A 174 -23.01 -2.06 -6.70
C ALA A 174 -22.88 -0.53 -6.86
N VAL A 175 -22.03 -0.06 -7.77
CA VAL A 175 -21.87 1.37 -8.06
C VAL A 175 -23.16 1.98 -8.60
N ILE A 176 -23.84 1.32 -9.55
CA ILE A 176 -25.12 1.78 -10.08
C ILE A 176 -26.15 1.91 -8.96
N VAL A 177 -26.28 0.89 -8.11
CA VAL A 177 -27.21 0.93 -6.96
C VAL A 177 -26.88 2.08 -6.02
N MET A 178 -25.60 2.27 -5.66
CA MET A 178 -25.20 3.38 -4.79
C MET A 178 -25.48 4.75 -5.40
N ILE A 179 -25.25 4.90 -6.71
CA ILE A 179 -25.58 6.15 -7.44
C ILE A 179 -27.10 6.38 -7.46
N CYS A 180 -27.90 5.36 -7.75
CA CYS A 180 -29.35 5.46 -7.73
C CYS A 180 -29.88 5.82 -6.33
N MET A 181 -29.29 5.28 -5.26
CA MET A 181 -29.65 5.65 -3.88
C MET A 181 -29.22 7.06 -3.52
N ALA A 182 -28.03 7.50 -3.95
CA ALA A 182 -27.53 8.85 -3.69
C ALA A 182 -28.38 9.93 -4.39
N ILE A 183 -28.83 9.65 -5.62
CA ILE A 183 -29.68 10.58 -6.38
C ILE A 183 -31.15 10.48 -5.96
N GLY A 184 -31.66 9.26 -5.71
CA GLY A 184 -33.06 9.01 -5.36
C GLY A 184 -33.40 9.23 -3.87
N GLY A 185 -32.40 9.30 -2.98
CA GLY A 185 -32.55 9.60 -1.55
C GLY A 185 -32.57 11.09 -1.22
N ALA A 186 -32.62 11.97 -2.23
CA ALA A 186 -32.80 13.41 -2.09
C ALA A 186 -34.28 13.86 -2.21
N LEU A 187 -35.22 12.93 -2.03
CA LEU A 187 -36.67 13.19 -1.93
C LEU A 187 -37.22 12.66 -0.60
#